data_AF-A0A193G0P3-F1
#
_entry.id   AF-A0A193G0P3-F1
#
_cell.length_a   1.000
_cell.length_b   1.000
_cell.length_c   1.000
_cell.angle_alpha   90.00
_cell.angle_beta   90.00
_cell.angle_gamma   90.00
#
_symmetry.space_group_name_H-M   'P 1'
#
loop_
_entity.id
_entity.type
_entity.pdbx_description
1 polymer ?
#
loop_
_entity_poly.entity_id
_entity_poly.type
_entity_poly.pdbx_seq_one_letter_code
_entity_poly.pdbx_strand_id
1 'polypeptide(L)'
;MSGLVLCDRRMIVFNFLPSKTLHPSRYADYGVSRDVAGLDAVPAVSAAWHRRWSRSILQHEGLLDAPVTDLDTAGLPVAVLPYERLAMLARRLGVVLCGPRLRQAISGDAVRALQAALGEDALGWIKRGRVLHAGLAGPMFQDAAEALRTVSVAGHAALYAAFHDATPRMGRRVLLKLPRLSRERSSGKSPHPPAGTSQPAGVAPPSCEAAPQRAATSRAAPPPPESDASESWRDSGWDSGSSAIHEEVTAALDGETAMALALALLDEPAMGGRDGISAR
;
A
#
# COMPACT_ATOMS: atom_id res chain seq x y z
N MET A 1 -23.84 15.45 18.45
CA MET A 1 -23.38 16.69 17.79
C MET A 1 -21.88 16.60 17.52
N SER A 2 -21.48 15.98 16.40
CA SER A 2 -20.07 15.93 15.97
C SER A 2 -19.95 16.04 14.44
N GLY A 3 -20.81 16.85 13.83
CA GLY A 3 -20.71 17.20 12.41
C GLY A 3 -19.72 18.35 12.25
N LEU A 4 -18.51 18.02 11.77
CA LEU A 4 -17.43 18.88 11.23
C LEU A 4 -16.05 18.45 11.77
N VAL A 5 -15.58 17.26 11.38
CA VAL A 5 -14.12 16.99 11.40
C VAL A 5 -13.64 16.47 10.03
N LEU A 6 -14.23 16.97 8.94
CA LEU A 6 -13.63 16.91 7.61
C LEU A 6 -12.29 17.66 7.53
N CYS A 7 -11.97 18.47 8.55
CA CYS A 7 -10.72 19.21 8.70
C CYS A 7 -9.69 18.54 9.63
N ASP A 8 -9.83 17.26 10.00
CA ASP A 8 -8.70 16.55 10.61
C ASP A 8 -7.52 16.61 9.62
N ARG A 9 -6.36 17.05 10.12
CA ARG A 9 -5.10 17.06 9.37
C ARG A 9 -4.83 15.72 8.69
N ARG A 10 -5.24 14.59 9.31
CA ARG A 10 -5.10 13.25 8.73
C ARG A 10 -5.95 13.06 7.48
N MET A 11 -7.20 13.53 7.49
CA MET A 11 -8.09 13.47 6.32
C MET A 11 -7.56 14.32 5.16
N ILE A 12 -7.02 15.50 5.46
CA ILE A 12 -6.41 16.37 4.43
C ILE A 12 -5.20 15.67 3.82
N VAL A 13 -4.33 15.07 4.63
CA VAL A 13 -3.16 14.33 4.13
C VAL A 13 -3.60 13.14 3.28
N PHE A 14 -4.57 12.36 3.76
CA PHE A 14 -5.09 11.19 3.06
C PHE A 14 -5.73 11.52 1.70
N ASN A 15 -6.54 12.59 1.63
CA ASN A 15 -7.23 12.98 0.39
C ASN A 15 -6.34 13.75 -0.59
N PHE A 16 -5.44 14.61 -0.11
CA PHE A 16 -4.78 15.59 -0.97
C PHE A 16 -3.26 15.50 -1.00
N LEU A 17 -2.64 14.73 -0.09
CA LEU A 17 -1.19 14.62 0.00
C LEU A 17 -0.66 13.17 -0.01
N PRO A 18 -1.08 12.31 -0.95
CA PRO A 18 -0.58 10.92 -1.03
C PRO A 18 0.94 10.85 -1.14
N SER A 19 1.64 11.87 -1.66
CA SER A 19 3.10 11.89 -1.68
C SER A 19 3.76 11.75 -0.31
N LYS A 20 3.06 12.16 0.76
CA LYS A 20 3.59 12.09 2.13
C LYS A 20 3.41 10.72 2.78
N THR A 21 2.57 9.88 2.19
CA THR A 21 2.25 8.55 2.70
C THR A 21 2.51 7.46 1.66
N LEU A 22 3.06 7.83 0.51
CA LEU A 22 3.35 6.93 -0.60
C LEU A 22 4.43 5.94 -0.16
N HIS A 23 4.21 4.65 -0.39
CA HIS A 23 5.20 3.64 -0.07
C HIS A 23 6.47 3.83 -0.94
N PRO A 24 7.70 3.76 -0.39
CA PRO A 24 8.93 3.97 -1.15
C PRO A 24 9.08 3.10 -2.40
N SER A 25 8.59 1.85 -2.35
CA SER A 25 8.60 0.94 -3.51
C SER A 25 7.74 1.41 -4.70
N ARG A 26 6.92 2.45 -4.53
CA ARG A 26 6.05 3.04 -5.56
C ARG A 26 6.59 4.33 -6.15
N TYR A 27 7.68 4.88 -5.63
CA TYR A 27 8.21 6.18 -6.08
C TYR A 27 8.53 6.20 -7.58
N ALA A 28 9.05 5.09 -8.10
CA ALA A 28 9.40 4.93 -9.51
C ALA A 28 8.18 5.08 -10.46
N ASP A 29 6.97 4.75 -10.00
CA ASP A 29 5.76 4.82 -10.84
C ASP A 29 5.32 6.25 -11.13
N TYR A 30 5.69 7.19 -10.26
CA TYR A 30 5.25 8.58 -10.34
C TYR A 30 6.41 9.52 -10.68
N GLY A 31 7.45 8.99 -11.33
CA GLY A 31 8.50 9.78 -11.97
C GLY A 31 9.47 10.46 -11.01
N VAL A 32 9.63 9.94 -9.78
CA VAL A 32 10.54 10.54 -8.79
C VAL A 32 11.74 9.64 -8.54
N SER A 33 12.93 10.19 -8.84
CA SER A 33 14.25 9.69 -8.44
C SER A 33 14.36 9.64 -6.91
N ARG A 34 15.21 8.76 -6.38
CA ARG A 34 15.47 8.51 -4.94
C ARG A 34 15.79 9.75 -4.08
N ASP A 35 15.94 10.93 -4.65
CA ASP A 35 16.36 12.17 -4.00
C ASP A 35 15.25 12.89 -3.21
N VAL A 36 14.13 12.22 -2.92
CA VAL A 36 13.03 12.76 -2.06
C VAL A 36 13.57 13.19 -0.70
N ALA A 37 14.53 12.46 -0.14
CA ALA A 37 15.14 12.79 1.14
C ALA A 37 15.86 14.16 1.12
N GLY A 38 16.37 14.61 -0.04
CA GLY A 38 16.99 15.92 -0.19
C GLY A 38 15.97 17.08 -0.23
N LEU A 39 14.72 16.80 -0.63
CA LEU A 39 13.67 17.81 -0.70
C LEU A 39 13.17 18.22 0.70
N ASP A 40 13.12 17.26 1.63
CA ASP A 40 12.69 17.52 3.01
C ASP A 40 13.68 18.38 3.81
N ALA A 41 14.93 18.50 3.34
CA ALA A 41 15.92 19.40 3.92
C ALA A 41 15.62 20.90 3.71
N VAL A 42 14.69 21.26 2.80
CA VAL A 42 14.28 22.65 2.53
C VAL A 42 12.75 22.79 2.68
N PRO A 43 12.24 23.07 3.89
CA PRO A 43 10.80 22.99 4.19
C PRO A 43 9.89 23.83 3.28
N ALA A 44 10.33 25.03 2.90
CA ALA A 44 9.57 25.92 2.01
C ALA A 44 9.36 25.32 0.62
N VAL A 45 10.36 24.61 0.09
CA VAL A 45 10.31 23.96 -1.23
C VAL A 45 9.59 22.61 -1.13
N SER A 46 9.83 21.85 -0.06
CA SER A 46 9.17 20.56 0.21
C SER A 46 7.64 20.67 0.15
N ALA A 47 7.04 21.70 0.78
CA ALA A 47 5.59 21.86 0.80
C ALA A 47 4.99 22.08 -0.60
N ALA A 48 5.56 22.98 -1.40
CA ALA A 48 5.09 23.25 -2.76
C ALA A 48 5.30 22.05 -3.68
N TRP A 49 6.44 21.39 -3.54
CA TRP A 49 6.77 20.19 -4.29
C TRP A 49 5.82 19.04 -3.98
N HIS A 50 5.53 18.75 -2.70
CA HIS A 50 4.60 17.69 -2.32
C HIS A 50 3.18 17.93 -2.84
N ARG A 51 2.72 19.19 -2.89
CA ARG A 51 1.42 19.52 -3.50
C ARG A 51 1.40 19.18 -4.99
N ARG A 52 2.46 19.55 -5.72
CA ARG A 52 2.58 19.25 -7.15
C ARG A 52 2.66 17.74 -7.40
N TRP A 53 3.50 17.03 -6.65
CA TRP A 53 3.65 15.58 -6.82
C TRP A 53 2.37 14.84 -6.45
N SER A 54 1.75 15.22 -5.32
CA SER A 54 0.46 14.67 -4.92
C SER A 54 -0.61 14.87 -5.99
N ARG A 55 -0.71 16.06 -6.60
CA ARG A 55 -1.63 16.29 -7.72
C ARG A 55 -1.34 15.33 -8.88
N SER A 56 -0.07 15.14 -9.24
CA SER A 56 0.34 14.21 -10.30
C SER A 56 -0.07 12.76 -9.99
N ILE A 57 0.19 12.29 -8.76
CA ILE A 57 -0.24 10.96 -8.28
C ILE A 57 -1.76 10.85 -8.39
N LEU A 58 -2.51 11.81 -7.86
CA LEU A 58 -3.97 11.77 -7.88
C LEU A 58 -4.55 11.81 -9.29
N GLN A 59 -3.91 12.52 -10.23
CA GLN A 59 -4.30 12.51 -11.64
C GLN A 59 -4.04 11.15 -12.27
N HIS A 60 -2.85 10.57 -12.04
CA HIS A 60 -2.50 9.25 -12.56
C HIS A 60 -3.46 8.16 -12.06
N GLU A 61 -3.91 8.28 -10.81
CA GLU A 61 -4.81 7.32 -10.17
C GLU A 61 -6.31 7.60 -10.40
N GLY A 62 -6.68 8.67 -11.10
CA GLY A 62 -8.09 9.06 -11.28
C GLY A 62 -8.80 9.49 -9.98
N LEU A 63 -8.03 9.96 -8.99
CA LEU A 63 -8.51 10.29 -7.64
C LEU A 63 -8.61 11.79 -7.34
N LEU A 64 -8.19 12.65 -8.28
CA LEU A 64 -8.08 14.11 -8.07
C LEU A 64 -9.42 14.74 -7.66
N ASP A 65 -10.50 14.39 -8.35
CA ASP A 65 -11.84 14.96 -8.17
C ASP A 65 -12.75 14.05 -7.32
N ALA A 66 -12.16 13.07 -6.65
CA ALA A 66 -12.87 12.02 -5.92
C ALA A 66 -12.33 11.87 -4.48
N PRO A 67 -12.43 12.92 -3.64
CA PRO A 67 -12.06 12.81 -2.23
C PRO A 67 -13.01 11.85 -1.50
N VAL A 68 -12.48 11.16 -0.49
CA VAL A 68 -13.28 10.41 0.49
C VAL A 68 -13.88 11.42 1.47
N THR A 69 -15.20 11.51 1.48
CA THR A 69 -15.96 12.46 2.32
C THR A 69 -16.83 11.75 3.37
N ASP A 70 -17.10 10.46 3.19
CA ASP A 70 -17.79 9.64 4.18
C ASP A 70 -16.86 9.36 5.36
N LEU A 71 -17.25 9.84 6.54
CA LEU A 71 -16.49 9.68 7.78
C LEU A 71 -16.88 8.42 8.56
N ASP A 72 -17.98 7.77 8.18
CA ASP A 72 -18.56 6.63 8.89
C ASP A 72 -18.14 5.29 8.26
N THR A 73 -17.32 5.31 7.20
CA THR A 73 -16.79 4.10 6.58
C THR A 73 -15.90 3.31 7.56
N ALA A 74 -16.21 2.03 7.81
CA ALA A 74 -15.54 1.18 8.81
C ALA A 74 -14.01 1.10 8.70
N GLY A 75 -13.45 1.19 7.49
CA GLY A 75 -12.00 1.14 7.25
C GLY A 75 -11.27 2.48 7.39
N LEU A 76 -11.99 3.58 7.59
CA LEU A 76 -11.41 4.92 7.62
C LEU A 76 -10.34 5.11 8.72
N PRO A 77 -10.53 4.63 9.97
CA PRO A 77 -9.53 4.77 11.03
C PRO A 77 -8.17 4.18 10.64
N VAL A 78 -8.18 3.05 9.93
CA VAL A 78 -6.96 2.40 9.41
C VAL A 78 -6.43 3.14 8.18
N ALA A 79 -7.30 3.57 7.27
CA ALA A 79 -6.93 4.25 6.03
C ALA A 79 -6.17 5.55 6.27
N VAL A 80 -6.56 6.32 7.30
CA VAL A 80 -5.96 7.63 7.62
C VAL A 80 -4.72 7.55 8.52
N LEU A 81 -4.27 6.34 8.90
CA LEU A 81 -3.06 6.18 9.71
C LEU A 81 -1.83 6.78 9.02
N PRO A 82 -0.91 7.43 9.75
CA PRO A 82 0.42 7.71 9.23
C PRO A 82 1.12 6.43 8.75
N TYR A 83 2.07 6.58 7.81
CA TYR A 83 2.77 5.45 7.19
C TYR A 83 3.40 4.50 8.22
N GLU A 84 4.04 5.06 9.25
CA GLU A 84 4.75 4.38 10.31
C GLU A 84 3.79 3.57 11.18
N ARG A 85 2.61 4.13 11.47
CA ARG A 85 1.56 3.45 12.23
C ARG A 85 0.92 2.34 11.41
N LEU A 86 0.74 2.55 10.11
CA LEU A 86 0.27 1.51 9.20
C LEU A 86 1.29 0.37 9.07
N ALA A 87 2.58 0.67 8.99
CA ALA A 87 3.64 -0.33 8.96
C ALA A 87 3.72 -1.14 10.28
N MET A 88 3.55 -0.49 11.42
CA MET A 88 3.42 -1.18 12.71
C MET A 88 2.18 -2.09 12.74
N LEU A 89 1.05 -1.61 12.24
CA LEU A 89 -0.18 -2.41 12.16
C LEU A 89 0.00 -3.63 11.23
N ALA A 90 0.61 -3.44 10.06
CA ALA A 90 0.96 -4.53 9.14
C ALA A 90 1.81 -5.59 9.86
N ARG A 91 2.87 -5.16 10.56
CA ARG A 91 3.72 -6.09 11.32
C ARG A 91 2.94 -6.86 12.37
N ARG A 92 2.07 -6.20 13.14
CA ARG A 92 1.22 -6.86 14.15
C ARG A 92 0.27 -7.88 13.52
N LEU A 93 -0.38 -7.51 12.42
CA LEU A 93 -1.21 -8.43 11.63
C LEU A 93 -0.41 -9.67 11.25
N GLY A 94 0.78 -9.48 10.66
CA GLY A 94 1.67 -10.56 10.28
C GLY A 94 2.09 -11.46 11.46
N VAL A 95 2.39 -10.87 12.62
CA VAL A 95 2.74 -11.64 13.83
C VAL A 95 1.57 -12.47 14.33
N VAL A 96 0.35 -11.92 14.33
CA VAL A 96 -0.86 -12.65 14.73
C VAL A 96 -1.12 -13.80 13.77
N LEU A 97 -1.04 -13.53 12.47
CA LEU A 97 -1.26 -14.54 11.43
C LEU A 97 -0.20 -15.63 11.46
N CYS A 98 1.08 -15.29 11.61
CA CYS A 98 2.16 -16.28 11.72
C CYS A 98 2.32 -16.87 13.13
N GLY A 99 1.45 -16.50 14.08
CA GLY A 99 1.54 -16.91 15.49
C GLY A 99 1.74 -18.41 15.71
N PRO A 100 1.01 -19.32 15.04
CA PRO A 100 1.21 -20.76 15.16
C PRO A 100 2.63 -21.22 14.82
N ARG A 101 3.22 -20.68 13.76
CA ARG A 101 4.58 -21.00 13.29
C ARG A 101 5.64 -20.40 14.22
N LEU A 102 5.43 -19.17 14.68
CA LEU A 102 6.34 -18.49 15.61
C LEU A 102 6.42 -19.19 16.98
N ARG A 103 5.32 -19.79 17.46
CA ARG A 103 5.31 -20.55 18.74
C ARG A 103 6.13 -21.84 18.70
N GLN A 104 6.53 -22.31 17.52
CA GLN A 104 7.39 -23.49 17.38
C GLN A 104 8.87 -23.17 17.66
N ALA A 105 9.25 -21.89 17.80
CA ALA A 105 10.58 -21.50 18.26
C ALA A 105 10.72 -21.74 19.77
N ILE A 106 11.38 -22.85 20.13
CA ILE A 106 11.49 -23.30 21.54
C ILE A 106 12.84 -22.90 22.18
N SER A 107 13.89 -22.68 21.38
CA SER A 107 15.20 -22.31 21.93
C SER A 107 15.26 -20.82 22.32
N GLY A 108 15.93 -20.52 23.43
CA GLY A 108 16.10 -19.14 23.91
C GLY A 108 16.82 -18.25 22.89
N ASP A 109 17.76 -18.80 22.13
CA ASP A 109 18.45 -18.08 21.04
C ASP A 109 17.50 -17.73 19.89
N ALA A 110 16.65 -18.67 19.46
CA ALA A 110 15.66 -18.40 18.42
C ALA A 110 14.65 -17.33 18.88
N VAL A 111 14.19 -17.39 20.13
CA VAL A 111 13.28 -16.38 20.69
C VAL A 111 13.92 -14.99 20.71
N ARG A 112 15.19 -14.88 21.17
CA ARG A 112 15.94 -13.60 21.14
C ARG A 112 16.14 -13.08 19.72
N ALA A 113 16.47 -13.96 18.78
CA ALA A 113 16.62 -13.58 17.37
C ALA A 113 15.28 -13.08 16.78
N LEU A 114 14.16 -13.71 17.13
CA LEU A 114 12.83 -13.27 16.72
C LEU A 114 12.44 -11.92 17.35
N GLN A 115 12.73 -11.69 18.63
CA GLN A 115 12.49 -10.39 19.27
C GLN A 115 13.32 -9.28 18.61
N ALA A 116 14.60 -9.55 18.34
CA ALA A 116 15.48 -8.60 17.66
C ALA A 116 14.98 -8.27 16.24
N ALA A 117 14.41 -9.25 15.52
CA ALA A 117 13.92 -9.05 14.16
C ALA A 117 12.52 -8.41 14.09
N LEU A 118 11.58 -8.85 14.95
CA LEU A 118 10.16 -8.48 14.89
C LEU A 118 9.78 -7.33 15.85
N GLY A 119 10.65 -7.03 16.82
CA GLY A 119 10.41 -6.08 17.91
C GLY A 119 10.05 -6.77 19.23
N GLU A 120 10.33 -6.07 20.33
CA GLU A 120 10.12 -6.54 21.70
C GLU A 120 8.65 -6.90 22.01
N ASP A 121 7.69 -6.24 21.35
CA ASP A 121 6.26 -6.47 21.55
C ASP A 121 5.73 -7.72 20.83
N ALA A 122 6.53 -8.36 19.96
CA ALA A 122 6.09 -9.47 19.13
C ALA A 122 5.57 -10.66 19.96
N LEU A 123 6.25 -11.05 21.04
CA LEU A 123 5.79 -12.16 21.90
C LEU A 123 4.45 -11.85 22.58
N GLY A 124 4.22 -10.60 22.96
CA GLY A 124 2.95 -10.14 23.52
C GLY A 124 1.81 -10.27 22.51
N TRP A 125 2.09 -9.98 21.23
CA TRP A 125 1.13 -10.17 20.13
C TRP A 125 0.91 -11.64 19.78
N ILE A 126 1.93 -12.49 19.80
CA ILE A 126 1.76 -13.94 19.59
C ILE A 126 0.82 -14.55 20.63
N LYS A 127 0.96 -14.13 21.90
CA LYS A 127 0.13 -14.63 23.01
C LYS A 127 -1.33 -14.16 22.88
N ARG A 128 -1.55 -12.86 22.64
CA ARG A 128 -2.90 -12.27 22.54
C ARG A 128 -3.59 -12.61 21.22
N GLY A 129 -2.83 -12.66 20.12
CA GLY A 129 -3.34 -12.90 18.78
C GLY A 129 -4.17 -14.17 18.65
N ARG A 130 -3.93 -15.17 19.51
CA ARG A 130 -4.70 -16.43 19.55
C ARG A 130 -6.21 -16.21 19.76
N VAL A 131 -6.62 -15.17 20.48
CA VAL A 131 -8.06 -14.86 20.66
C VAL A 131 -8.64 -14.07 19.50
N LEU A 132 -7.79 -13.43 18.69
CA LEU A 132 -8.20 -12.60 17.55
C LEU A 132 -8.30 -13.42 16.26
N HIS A 133 -7.34 -14.34 16.04
CA HIS A 133 -7.30 -15.19 14.87
C HIS A 133 -6.54 -16.49 15.17
N ALA A 134 -6.96 -17.61 14.58
CA ALA A 134 -6.30 -18.91 14.77
C ALA A 134 -4.84 -18.91 14.26
N GLY A 135 -4.58 -18.06 13.27
CA GLY A 135 -3.32 -17.95 12.54
C GLY A 135 -3.30 -18.84 11.30
N LEU A 136 -2.26 -18.67 10.49
CA LEU A 136 -1.97 -19.45 9.30
C LEU A 136 -1.19 -20.69 9.71
N ALA A 137 -1.53 -21.82 9.10
CA ALA A 137 -0.82 -23.05 9.31
C ALA A 137 0.54 -23.00 8.58
N GLY A 138 1.36 -24.04 8.76
CA GLY A 138 2.60 -24.17 8.00
C GLY A 138 3.81 -24.59 8.84
N PRO A 139 4.94 -24.83 8.17
CA PRO A 139 6.17 -25.26 8.82
C PRO A 139 6.77 -24.16 9.69
N MET A 140 7.57 -24.57 10.68
CA MET A 140 8.43 -23.67 11.44
C MET A 140 9.34 -22.87 10.50
N PHE A 141 9.64 -21.62 10.87
CA PHE A 141 10.66 -20.83 10.18
C PHE A 141 12.06 -21.41 10.41
N GLN A 142 12.89 -21.38 9.38
CA GLN A 142 14.28 -21.83 9.46
C GLN A 142 15.12 -20.85 10.29
N ASP A 143 14.86 -19.54 10.13
CA ASP A 143 15.56 -18.48 10.86
C ASP A 143 14.68 -17.23 11.08
N ALA A 144 15.22 -16.26 11.81
CA ALA A 144 14.54 -15.00 12.13
C ALA A 144 14.35 -14.09 10.90
N ALA A 145 15.20 -14.20 9.88
CA ALA A 145 15.10 -13.39 8.66
C ALA A 145 13.94 -13.88 7.79
N GLU A 146 13.76 -15.19 7.65
CA GLU A 146 12.60 -15.82 7.03
C GLU A 146 11.30 -15.46 7.77
N ALA A 147 11.32 -15.53 9.11
CA ALA A 147 10.19 -15.12 9.93
C ALA A 147 9.82 -13.65 9.68
N LEU A 148 10.79 -12.74 9.67
CA LEU A 148 10.56 -11.31 9.41
C LEU A 148 9.97 -11.07 8.02
N ARG A 149 10.52 -11.70 6.98
CA ARG A 149 9.97 -11.58 5.61
C ARG A 149 8.54 -12.10 5.56
N THR A 150 8.29 -13.30 6.09
CA THR A 150 6.96 -13.93 6.06
C THR A 150 5.92 -13.11 6.83
N VAL A 151 6.25 -12.66 8.03
CA VAL A 151 5.41 -11.76 8.83
C VAL A 151 5.12 -10.47 8.07
N SER A 152 6.13 -9.88 7.43
CA SER A 152 5.93 -8.65 6.66
C SER A 152 5.00 -8.87 5.47
N VAL A 153 5.17 -9.96 4.73
CA VAL A 153 4.31 -10.33 3.59
C VAL A 153 2.87 -10.58 4.06
N ALA A 154 2.68 -11.42 5.09
CA ALA A 154 1.36 -11.75 5.62
C ALA A 154 0.63 -10.51 6.14
N GLY A 155 1.36 -9.62 6.84
CA GLY A 155 0.83 -8.36 7.35
C GLY A 155 0.32 -7.42 6.28
N HIS A 156 1.09 -7.24 5.19
CA HIS A 156 0.64 -6.42 4.07
C HIS A 156 -0.50 -7.09 3.31
N ALA A 157 -0.44 -8.40 3.06
CA ALA A 157 -1.51 -9.15 2.41
C ALA A 157 -2.84 -9.02 3.17
N ALA A 158 -2.81 -9.06 4.50
CA ALA A 158 -3.99 -8.83 5.33
C ALA A 158 -4.55 -7.41 5.18
N LEU A 159 -3.69 -6.39 5.08
CA LEU A 159 -4.14 -5.03 4.77
C LEU A 159 -4.71 -4.90 3.35
N TYR A 160 -4.15 -5.61 2.36
CA TYR A 160 -4.74 -5.68 1.03
C TYR A 160 -6.14 -6.31 1.05
N ALA A 161 -6.31 -7.42 1.77
CA ALA A 161 -7.60 -8.08 1.96
C ALA A 161 -8.61 -7.17 2.66
N ALA A 162 -8.20 -6.49 3.74
CA ALA A 162 -9.06 -5.59 4.51
C ALA A 162 -9.65 -4.44 3.68
N PHE A 163 -8.97 -4.03 2.61
CA PHE A 163 -9.43 -2.97 1.70
C PHE A 163 -9.88 -3.50 0.33
N HIS A 164 -10.09 -4.82 0.19
CA HIS A 164 -10.57 -5.43 -1.05
C HIS A 164 -11.96 -4.90 -1.45
N ASP A 165 -12.88 -4.90 -0.49
CA ASP A 165 -14.28 -4.47 -0.68
C ASP A 165 -14.51 -2.99 -0.30
N ALA A 166 -13.44 -2.25 -0.05
CA ALA A 166 -13.53 -0.82 0.22
C ALA A 166 -14.01 -0.07 -1.02
N THR A 167 -14.62 1.12 -0.80
CA THR A 167 -14.96 2.00 -1.92
C THR A 167 -13.71 2.24 -2.79
N PRO A 168 -13.81 2.26 -4.13
CA PRO A 168 -12.64 2.36 -5.01
C PRO A 168 -11.72 3.54 -4.66
N ARG A 169 -12.32 4.66 -4.25
CA ARG A 169 -11.62 5.88 -3.82
C ARG A 169 -10.79 5.67 -2.55
N MET A 170 -11.32 4.97 -1.56
CA MET A 170 -10.61 4.68 -0.31
C MET A 170 -9.58 3.59 -0.52
N GLY A 171 -9.98 2.47 -1.13
CA GLY A 171 -9.10 1.33 -1.40
C GLY A 171 -7.86 1.78 -2.15
N ARG A 172 -8.02 2.47 -3.29
CA ARG A 172 -6.88 2.89 -4.10
C ARG A 172 -5.90 3.80 -3.36
N ARG A 173 -6.40 4.73 -2.53
CA ARG A 173 -5.55 5.61 -1.69
C ARG A 173 -4.76 4.83 -0.65
N VAL A 174 -5.37 3.82 -0.03
CA VAL A 174 -4.67 2.93 0.91
C VAL A 174 -3.60 2.12 0.18
N LEU A 175 -3.89 1.61 -1.01
CA LEU A 175 -2.92 0.83 -1.80
C LEU A 175 -1.64 1.63 -2.11
N LEU A 176 -1.74 2.96 -2.27
CA LEU A 176 -0.55 3.83 -2.43
C LEU A 176 0.39 3.78 -1.22
N LYS A 177 -0.14 3.49 -0.02
CA LYS A 177 0.64 3.43 1.23
C LYS A 177 1.27 2.06 1.47
N LEU A 178 0.83 1.04 0.74
CA LEU A 178 1.30 -0.34 0.87
C LEU A 178 2.41 -0.64 -0.15
N PRO A 179 3.33 -1.57 0.15
CA PRO A 179 4.31 -2.03 -0.82
C PRO A 179 3.62 -2.54 -2.07
N ARG A 180 4.27 -2.39 -3.23
CA ARG A 180 3.76 -3.00 -4.45
C ARG A 180 3.72 -4.51 -4.24
N LEU A 181 2.57 -5.10 -4.51
CA LEU A 181 2.54 -6.51 -4.85
C LEU A 181 3.29 -6.60 -6.17
N SER A 182 4.42 -7.31 -6.18
CA SER A 182 5.22 -7.46 -7.39
C SER A 182 4.31 -7.99 -8.50
N ARG A 183 4.37 -7.36 -9.66
CA ARG A 183 3.77 -7.88 -10.88
C ARG A 183 4.93 -8.54 -11.60
N GLU A 184 5.15 -9.84 -11.41
CA GLU A 184 5.91 -10.57 -12.43
C GLU A 184 5.11 -10.42 -13.71
N ARG A 185 5.51 -9.47 -14.55
CA ARG A 185 5.36 -9.70 -15.98
C ARG A 185 6.21 -10.93 -16.19
N SER A 186 5.57 -12.07 -16.38
CA SER A 186 6.12 -13.11 -17.22
C SER A 186 6.72 -12.39 -18.41
N SER A 187 8.05 -12.25 -18.43
CA SER A 187 8.79 -11.92 -19.63
C SER A 187 8.71 -13.16 -20.52
N GLY A 188 7.49 -13.51 -20.91
CA GLY A 188 7.21 -14.12 -22.18
C GLY A 188 7.78 -13.17 -23.20
N LYS A 189 9.05 -13.42 -23.52
CA LYS A 189 9.75 -13.05 -24.73
C LYS A 189 8.72 -12.85 -25.84
N SER A 190 8.27 -11.61 -26.06
CA SER A 190 7.58 -11.29 -27.31
C SER A 190 8.56 -11.69 -28.42
N PRO A 191 8.18 -12.58 -29.35
CA PRO A 191 9.02 -12.91 -30.46
C PRO A 191 9.22 -11.61 -31.24
N HIS A 192 10.45 -11.09 -31.18
CA HIS A 192 10.90 -10.05 -32.08
C HIS A 192 10.67 -10.57 -33.50
N PRO A 193 9.84 -9.93 -34.35
CA PRO A 193 9.81 -10.29 -35.75
C PRO A 193 11.21 -10.00 -36.33
N PRO A 194 11.80 -10.93 -37.11
CA PRO A 194 13.13 -10.70 -37.68
C PRO A 194 13.10 -9.49 -38.61
N ALA A 195 14.16 -8.68 -38.50
CA ALA A 195 14.40 -7.52 -39.33
C ALA A 195 14.36 -7.90 -40.82
N GLY A 196 13.29 -7.49 -41.49
CA GLY A 196 13.21 -7.43 -42.94
C GLY A 196 13.90 -6.17 -43.44
N THR A 197 15.10 -6.33 -43.95
CA THR A 197 15.79 -5.39 -44.84
C THR A 197 14.88 -5.02 -46.01
N SER A 198 14.71 -3.72 -46.28
CA SER A 198 14.66 -3.11 -47.63
C SER A 198 14.25 -1.63 -47.55
N GLN A 199 15.25 -0.75 -47.66
CA GLN A 199 15.14 0.53 -48.36
C GLN A 199 15.18 0.23 -49.88
N PRO A 200 14.64 1.07 -50.79
CA PRO A 200 15.25 2.39 -51.01
C PRO A 200 14.34 3.54 -51.51
N ALA A 201 14.96 4.73 -51.43
CA ALA A 201 14.90 5.88 -52.36
C ALA A 201 13.59 6.68 -52.56
N GLY A 202 13.64 7.93 -52.06
CA GLY A 202 13.50 9.12 -52.89
C GLY A 202 12.10 9.68 -53.10
N VAL A 203 11.88 10.92 -52.63
CA VAL A 203 11.40 12.08 -53.41
C VAL A 203 11.28 13.29 -52.45
N ALA A 204 11.77 14.44 -52.92
CA ALA A 204 11.82 15.74 -52.26
C ALA A 204 10.45 16.49 -52.29
N PRO A 205 10.26 17.58 -51.51
CA PRO A 205 8.95 18.13 -51.16
C PRO A 205 8.50 19.26 -52.11
N PRO A 206 7.23 19.70 -52.00
CA PRO A 206 6.89 21.09 -52.25
C PRO A 206 6.30 21.80 -51.02
N SER A 207 6.57 23.10 -51.00
CA SER A 207 6.24 24.11 -50.01
C SER A 207 4.77 24.57 -50.04
N CYS A 208 4.38 25.23 -48.92
CA CYS A 208 3.41 26.32 -48.76
C CYS A 208 1.95 26.12 -49.22
N GLU A 209 1.00 26.15 -48.27
CA GLU A 209 -0.07 27.17 -48.27
C GLU A 209 -0.84 27.26 -46.94
N ALA A 210 -1.53 28.39 -46.78
CA ALA A 210 -2.04 28.99 -45.55
C ALA A 210 -3.37 28.41 -45.01
N ALA A 211 -3.58 28.61 -43.69
CA ALA A 211 -4.80 28.94 -42.90
C ALA A 211 -6.21 28.50 -43.41
N PRO A 212 -7.21 28.15 -42.54
CA PRO A 212 -7.64 29.05 -41.45
C PRO A 212 -8.36 28.43 -40.21
N GLN A 213 -8.69 29.35 -39.28
CA GLN A 213 -9.85 29.38 -38.39
C GLN A 213 -9.97 28.44 -37.17
N ARG A 214 -9.90 29.10 -36.01
CA ARG A 214 -10.39 28.65 -34.71
C ARG A 214 -11.92 28.52 -34.74
N ALA A 215 -12.42 27.31 -34.47
CA ALA A 215 -13.79 27.08 -34.01
C ALA A 215 -13.73 26.54 -32.58
N ALA A 216 -14.22 27.34 -31.63
CA ALA A 216 -14.39 26.93 -30.24
C ALA A 216 -15.66 26.08 -30.14
N THR A 217 -15.54 24.77 -30.32
CA THR A 217 -16.56 23.81 -29.90
C THR A 217 -16.33 23.45 -28.44
N SER A 218 -17.23 23.93 -27.58
CA SER A 218 -17.44 23.41 -26.23
C SER A 218 -17.75 21.92 -26.32
N ARG A 219 -16.75 21.09 -26.03
CA ARG A 219 -16.90 19.65 -25.90
C ARG A 219 -17.28 19.36 -24.45
N ALA A 220 -18.52 18.95 -24.23
CA ALA A 220 -18.93 18.33 -22.98
C ALA A 220 -17.93 17.21 -22.65
N ALA A 221 -17.42 17.21 -21.42
CA ALA A 221 -16.48 16.20 -20.95
C ALA A 221 -17.14 14.82 -21.08
N PRO A 222 -16.47 13.83 -21.71
CA PRO A 222 -16.98 12.47 -21.73
C PRO A 222 -17.12 11.96 -20.29
N PRO A 223 -18.15 11.15 -19.98
CA PRO A 223 -18.22 10.49 -18.68
C PRO A 223 -16.94 9.66 -18.49
N PRO A 224 -16.38 9.63 -17.27
CA PRO A 224 -15.21 8.81 -16.99
C PRO A 224 -15.54 7.35 -17.35
N PRO A 225 -14.59 6.61 -17.94
CA PRO A 225 -14.82 5.19 -18.22
C PRO A 225 -15.11 4.49 -16.88
N GLU A 226 -16.28 3.87 -16.77
CA GLU A 226 -16.52 2.78 -15.85
C GLU A 226 -15.63 1.62 -16.30
N SER A 227 -14.33 1.75 -16.02
CA SER A 227 -13.37 0.68 -16.22
C SER A 227 -13.51 -0.26 -15.03
N ASP A 228 -13.66 -1.55 -15.33
CA ASP A 228 -13.47 -2.70 -14.44
C ASP A 228 -12.02 -2.76 -13.89
N ALA A 229 -11.57 -1.67 -13.28
CA ALA A 229 -10.26 -1.53 -12.64
C ALA A 229 -10.16 -2.39 -11.36
N SER A 230 -11.28 -2.94 -10.88
CA SER A 230 -11.38 -3.85 -9.75
C SER A 230 -10.87 -5.27 -10.03
N GLU A 231 -10.55 -5.65 -11.27
CA GLU A 231 -9.99 -6.98 -11.58
C GLU A 231 -8.50 -6.98 -11.92
N SER A 232 -7.95 -5.85 -12.39
CA SER A 232 -6.56 -5.74 -12.89
C SER A 232 -5.45 -5.96 -11.84
N TRP A 233 -5.78 -6.05 -10.55
CA TRP A 233 -4.80 -6.11 -9.46
C TRP A 233 -4.61 -7.51 -8.85
N ARG A 234 -5.43 -8.50 -9.26
CA ARG A 234 -5.35 -9.89 -8.75
C ARG A 234 -4.15 -10.69 -9.31
N ASP A 235 -3.48 -10.18 -10.34
CA ASP A 235 -2.47 -10.91 -11.13
C ASP A 235 -1.02 -10.50 -10.77
N SER A 236 -0.66 -10.67 -9.50
CA SER A 236 0.59 -10.14 -8.91
C SER A 236 1.59 -11.25 -8.56
N GLY A 237 2.58 -11.49 -9.43
CA GLY A 237 3.69 -12.41 -9.16
C GLY A 237 4.67 -11.90 -8.10
N TRP A 238 4.64 -12.55 -6.95
CA TRP A 238 5.65 -12.45 -5.90
C TRP A 238 6.85 -13.37 -6.21
N ASP A 239 7.94 -13.27 -5.44
CA ASP A 239 8.84 -14.44 -5.35
C ASP A 239 8.01 -15.65 -4.87
N SER A 240 8.37 -16.87 -5.30
CA SER A 240 7.52 -18.05 -5.09
C SER A 240 7.12 -18.26 -3.62
N GLY A 241 7.99 -17.86 -2.68
CA GLY A 241 7.70 -17.92 -1.25
C GLY A 241 6.67 -16.89 -0.79
N SER A 242 6.74 -15.65 -1.28
CA SER A 242 5.82 -14.58 -0.89
C SER A 242 4.47 -14.70 -1.61
N SER A 243 4.40 -15.34 -2.79
CA SER A 243 3.13 -15.64 -3.48
C SER A 243 2.30 -16.60 -2.67
N ALA A 244 2.93 -17.68 -2.20
CA ALA A 244 2.27 -18.70 -1.41
C ALA A 244 1.68 -18.11 -0.13
N ILE A 245 2.41 -17.23 0.57
CA ILE A 245 1.91 -16.57 1.78
C ILE A 245 0.75 -15.62 1.45
N HIS A 246 0.83 -14.86 0.37
CA HIS A 246 -0.25 -13.96 -0.03
C HIS A 246 -1.53 -14.73 -0.41
N GLU A 247 -1.39 -15.81 -1.18
CA GLU A 247 -2.49 -16.72 -1.52
C GLU A 247 -3.09 -17.36 -0.26
N GLU A 248 -2.25 -17.82 0.66
CA GLU A 248 -2.70 -18.40 1.93
C GLU A 248 -3.48 -17.37 2.77
N VAL A 249 -3.00 -16.12 2.85
CA VAL A 249 -3.69 -15.04 3.56
C VAL A 249 -5.03 -14.71 2.91
N THR A 250 -5.06 -14.57 1.59
CA THR A 250 -6.29 -14.22 0.84
C THR A 250 -7.31 -15.36 0.82
N ALA A 251 -6.86 -16.62 0.92
CA ALA A 251 -7.74 -17.76 1.10
C ALA A 251 -8.26 -17.88 2.54
N ALA A 252 -7.46 -17.47 3.53
CA ALA A 252 -7.81 -17.59 4.95
C ALA A 252 -8.58 -16.38 5.52
N LEU A 253 -8.48 -15.20 4.90
CA LEU A 253 -9.09 -13.97 5.36
C LEU A 253 -9.93 -13.34 4.25
N ASP A 254 -11.25 -13.30 4.46
CA ASP A 254 -12.10 -12.36 3.72
C ASP A 254 -11.84 -10.91 4.16
N GLY A 255 -12.35 -9.95 3.37
CA GLY A 255 -12.11 -8.54 3.63
C GLY A 255 -12.69 -8.05 4.96
N GLU A 256 -13.84 -8.58 5.37
CA GLU A 256 -14.50 -8.23 6.63
C GLU A 256 -13.68 -8.69 7.84
N THR A 257 -13.23 -9.95 7.85
CA THR A 257 -12.41 -10.54 8.90
C THR A 257 -11.06 -9.83 8.99
N ALA A 258 -10.44 -9.53 7.84
CA ALA A 258 -9.18 -8.80 7.81
C ALA A 258 -9.33 -7.37 8.37
N MET A 259 -10.43 -6.67 8.06
CA MET A 259 -10.72 -5.35 8.60
C MET A 259 -11.01 -5.39 10.10
N ALA A 260 -11.83 -6.35 10.56
CA ALA A 260 -12.13 -6.54 11.98
C ALA A 260 -10.84 -6.81 12.79
N LEU A 261 -9.95 -7.65 12.26
CA LEU A 261 -8.64 -7.91 12.87
C LEU A 261 -7.77 -6.65 12.92
N ALA A 262 -7.74 -5.85 11.84
CA ALA A 262 -6.99 -4.61 11.78
C ALA A 262 -7.49 -3.58 12.81
N LEU A 263 -8.81 -3.43 12.97
CA LEU A 263 -9.43 -2.55 13.95
C LEU A 263 -9.16 -3.01 15.38
N ALA A 264 -9.31 -4.31 15.66
CA ALA A 264 -9.00 -4.87 16.98
C ALA A 264 -7.53 -4.61 17.40
N LEU A 265 -6.59 -4.71 16.46
CA LEU A 265 -5.17 -4.42 16.71
C LEU A 265 -4.84 -2.93 16.81
N LEU A 266 -5.72 -2.05 16.32
CA LEU A 266 -5.59 -0.60 16.41
C LEU A 266 -6.06 -0.06 17.76
N ASP A 267 -7.14 -0.62 18.31
CA ASP A 267 -7.73 -0.20 19.59
C ASP A 267 -6.92 -0.64 20.82
N GLU A 268 -6.05 -1.63 20.65
CA GLU A 268 -5.20 -2.13 21.72
C GLU A 268 -4.15 -1.09 22.13
N PRO A 269 -4.17 -0.62 23.39
CA PRO A 269 -3.22 0.37 23.87
C PRO A 269 -1.80 -0.18 23.70
N ALA A 270 -0.94 0.59 23.06
CA ALA A 270 0.48 0.26 22.95
C ALA A 270 1.02 0.09 24.37
N MET A 271 1.30 -1.17 24.75
CA MET A 271 1.89 -1.57 26.03
C MET A 271 3.29 -0.95 26.15
N GLY A 272 3.35 0.31 26.57
CA GLY A 272 4.59 1.07 26.72
C GLY A 272 4.44 2.45 27.37
N GLY A 273 3.23 2.86 27.74
CA GLY A 273 2.97 4.11 28.47
C GLY A 273 2.40 3.85 29.87
N ARG A 274 2.96 2.90 30.63
CA ARG A 274 2.87 2.98 32.10
C ARG A 274 4.03 3.86 32.57
N ASP A 275 3.94 5.16 32.27
CA ASP A 275 4.67 6.14 33.06
C ASP A 275 4.13 6.03 34.48
N GLY A 276 5.01 5.62 35.38
CA GLY A 276 4.68 5.37 36.77
C GLY A 276 4.06 6.60 37.42
N ILE A 277 2.79 6.50 37.79
CA ILE A 277 2.29 7.15 38.98
C ILE A 277 2.95 6.40 40.14
N SER A 278 4.15 6.83 40.51
CA SER A 278 4.68 6.64 41.86
C SER A 278 4.38 7.94 42.60
N ALA A 279 3.16 8.06 43.11
CA ALA A 279 2.86 9.04 44.14
C ALA A 279 3.51 8.54 45.43
N ARG A 280 4.51 9.29 45.88
CA ARG A 280 5.04 9.25 47.24
C ARG A 280 3.97 9.66 48.24
#